data_AF-A0A6N7QBG2-F1
#
_entry.id   AF-A0A6N7QBG2-F1
#
_cell.length_a   1.000
_cell.length_b   1.000
_cell.length_c   1.000
_cell.angle_alpha   90.00
_cell.angle_beta   90.00
_cell.angle_gamma   90.00
#
_symmetry.space_group_name_H-M   'P 1'
#
loop_
_entity.id
_entity.type
_entity.pdbx_description
1 polymer ?
#
loop_
_entity_poly.entity_id
_entity_poly.type
_entity_poly.pdbx_seq_one_letter_code
_entity_poly.pdbx_strand_id
1 'polypeptide(L)'
;MLYSNEALFVWLYAAAALVLSLVNRHDFKRSPKKAARYKKLPTRYKFGCWFVVLPLFAGTIFMGWLLIPAIIGYALLEAACVRWYRRAELI
;
A
#
# COMPACT_ATOMS: atom_id res chain seq x y z
N MET A 1 9.39 -19.13 -21.70
CA MET A 1 8.10 -18.55 -21.29
C MET A 1 8.05 -18.05 -19.84
N LEU A 2 8.96 -18.43 -18.92
CA LEU A 2 8.97 -17.88 -17.55
C LEU A 2 9.24 -16.36 -17.49
N TYR A 3 10.16 -15.84 -18.31
CA TYR A 3 10.53 -14.42 -18.34
C TYR A 3 9.36 -13.46 -18.59
N SER A 4 8.33 -13.88 -19.33
CA SER A 4 7.18 -13.03 -19.66
C SER A 4 6.29 -12.76 -18.44
N ASN A 5 6.13 -13.76 -17.56
CA ASN A 5 5.26 -13.63 -16.38
C ASN A 5 5.92 -12.81 -15.28
N GLU A 6 7.24 -12.97 -15.08
CA GLU A 6 8.01 -12.17 -14.13
C GLU A 6 8.04 -10.70 -14.55
N ALA A 7 8.29 -10.42 -15.83
CA ALA A 7 8.26 -9.06 -16.36
C ALA A 7 6.86 -8.44 -16.21
N LEU A 8 5.79 -9.17 -16.52
CA LEU A 8 4.42 -8.70 -16.33
C LEU A 8 4.13 -8.39 -14.85
N PHE A 9 4.57 -9.24 -13.92
CA PHE A 9 4.40 -8.99 -12.49
C PHE A 9 5.12 -7.70 -12.05
N VAL A 10 6.37 -7.51 -12.49
CA VAL A 10 7.14 -6.29 -12.19
C VAL A 10 6.42 -5.05 -12.72
N TRP A 11 5.88 -5.11 -13.94
CA TRP A 11 5.11 -4.00 -14.51
C TRP A 11 3.81 -3.72 -13.75
N LEU A 12 3.06 -4.77 -13.38
CA LEU A 12 1.84 -4.63 -12.60
C LEU A 12 2.11 -4.06 -11.20
N TYR A 13 3.17 -4.53 -10.55
CA TYR A 13 3.62 -4.01 -9.27
C TYR A 13 4.05 -2.54 -9.39
N ALA A 14 4.86 -2.19 -10.39
CA ALA A 14 5.27 -0.82 -10.66
C ALA A 14 4.06 0.10 -10.96
N ALA A 15 3.11 -0.38 -11.74
CA ALA A 15 1.88 0.35 -12.05
C ALA A 15 1.04 0.57 -10.78
N ALA A 16 0.84 -0.46 -9.96
CA ALA A 16 0.10 -0.33 -8.70
C ALA A 16 0.79 0.63 -7.72
N ALA A 17 2.13 0.58 -7.62
CA ALA A 17 2.92 1.49 -6.80
C ALA A 17 2.83 2.95 -7.31
N LEU A 18 2.83 3.15 -8.63
CA LEU A 18 2.64 4.45 -9.26
C LEU A 18 1.24 5.00 -8.96
N VAL A 19 0.19 4.20 -9.17
CA VAL A 19 -1.20 4.57 -8.88
C VAL A 19 -1.35 4.94 -7.40
N LEU A 20 -0.84 4.12 -6.48
CA LEU A 20 -0.87 4.43 -5.05
C LEU A 20 -0.15 5.75 -4.73
N SER A 21 1.00 5.99 -5.35
CA SER A 21 1.76 7.22 -5.17
C SER A 21 1.00 8.45 -5.69
N LEU A 22 0.33 8.34 -6.83
CA LEU A 22 -0.49 9.41 -7.40
C LEU A 22 -1.73 9.69 -6.55
N VAL A 23 -2.44 8.65 -6.12
CA VAL A 23 -3.59 8.77 -5.22
C VAL A 23 -3.18 9.41 -3.91
N ASN A 24 -2.07 8.97 -3.29
CA ASN A 24 -1.55 9.58 -2.08
C ASN A 24 -1.17 11.05 -2.29
N ARG A 25 -0.50 11.40 -3.39
CA ARG A 25 -0.18 12.80 -3.71
C ARG A 25 -1.45 13.66 -3.85
N HIS A 26 -2.45 13.16 -4.56
CA HIS A 26 -3.73 13.85 -4.73
C HIS A 26 -4.44 14.04 -3.37
N ASP A 27 -4.52 12.99 -2.57
CA ASP A 27 -5.11 13.03 -1.23
C ASP A 27 -4.38 13.97 -0.28
N PHE A 28 -3.05 14.00 -0.33
CA PHE A 28 -2.22 14.88 0.49
C PHE A 28 -2.37 16.34 0.10
N LYS A 29 -2.57 16.63 -1.18
CA LYS A 29 -2.94 17.99 -1.64
C LYS A 29 -4.30 18.40 -1.12
N ARG A 30 -5.29 17.49 -1.13
CA ARG A 30 -6.66 17.76 -0.65
C ARG A 30 -6.75 17.83 0.87
N SER A 31 -5.94 17.07 1.59
CA SER A 31 -5.93 16.98 3.05
C SER A 31 -4.51 17.11 3.62
N PRO A 32 -4.05 18.36 3.88
CA PRO A 32 -2.71 18.58 4.44
C PRO A 32 -2.54 17.94 5.83
N LYS A 33 -3.63 17.82 6.61
CA LYS A 33 -3.62 17.07 7.89
C LYS A 33 -3.28 15.60 7.67
N LYS A 34 -3.84 14.95 6.65
CA LYS A 34 -3.52 13.54 6.31
C LYS A 34 -2.05 13.40 5.89
N ALA A 35 -1.54 14.35 5.10
CA ALA A 35 -0.14 14.39 4.70
C ALA A 35 0.82 14.51 5.90
N ALA A 36 0.52 15.40 6.84
CA ALA A 36 1.32 15.59 8.05
C ALA A 36 1.38 14.32 8.92
N ARG A 37 0.24 13.63 9.09
CA ARG A 37 0.19 12.33 9.79
C ARG A 37 1.02 11.27 9.09
N TYR A 38 0.85 11.14 7.78
CA TYR A 38 1.60 10.17 6.99
C TYR A 38 3.12 10.44 7.02
N LYS A 39 3.54 11.70 7.06
CA LYS A 39 4.96 12.07 7.20
C LYS A 39 5.54 11.56 8.53
N LYS A 40 4.78 11.67 9.63
CA LYS A 40 5.18 11.17 10.96
C LYS A 40 5.13 9.65 11.10
N LEU A 41 4.35 8.95 10.27
CA LEU A 41 4.22 7.50 10.33
C LEU A 41 5.58 6.80 10.12
N PRO A 42 5.97 5.87 11.02
CA PRO A 42 7.24 5.15 10.91
C PRO A 42 7.35 4.37 9.60
N THR A 43 8.56 4.31 9.05
CA THR A 43 8.82 3.72 7.72
C THR A 43 8.39 2.26 7.62
N ARG A 44 8.43 1.49 8.71
CA ARG A 44 7.95 0.09 8.75
C ARG A 44 6.51 -0.08 8.29
N TYR A 45 5.62 0.85 8.64
CA TYR A 45 4.21 0.78 8.23
C TYR A 45 4.06 1.12 6.74
N LYS A 46 4.87 2.06 6.23
CA LYS A 46 4.93 2.38 4.81
C LYS A 46 5.44 1.16 4.03
N PHE A 47 6.52 0.53 4.49
CA PHE A 47 7.06 -0.66 3.87
C PHE A 47 6.10 -1.85 3.88
N GLY A 48 5.29 -2.02 4.93
CA GLY A 48 4.22 -3.05 4.91
C GLY A 48 3.25 -2.87 3.73
N CYS A 49 2.89 -1.63 3.41
CA CYS A 49 2.03 -1.35 2.25
C CYS A 49 2.76 -1.66 0.94
N TRP A 50 4.01 -1.21 0.82
CA TRP A 50 4.80 -1.31 -0.42
C TRP A 50 5.29 -2.73 -0.73
N PHE A 51 5.69 -3.51 0.27
CA PHE A 51 6.34 -4.80 0.07
C PHE A 51 5.49 -6.00 0.46
N VAL A 52 4.32 -5.80 1.09
CA VAL A 52 3.40 -6.91 1.40
C VAL A 52 2.10 -6.75 0.64
N VAL A 53 1.39 -5.63 0.85
CA VAL A 53 0.05 -5.45 0.27
C VAL A 53 0.09 -5.27 -1.24
N LEU A 54 0.96 -4.37 -1.73
CA LEU A 54 1.07 -4.08 -3.16
C LEU A 54 1.50 -5.30 -4.01
N PRO A 55 2.50 -6.11 -3.59
CA PRO A 55 2.87 -7.33 -4.32
C PRO A 55 1.75 -8.38 -4.32
N LEU A 56 1.04 -8.56 -3.19
CA LEU A 56 -0.13 -9.43 -3.15
C LEU A 56 -1.21 -8.96 -4.11
N PHE A 57 -1.46 -7.65 -4.16
CA PHE A 57 -2.41 -7.05 -5.10
C PHE A 57 -1.99 -7.24 -6.56
N ALA A 58 -0.71 -7.04 -6.91
CA ALA A 58 -0.20 -7.31 -8.26
C ALA A 58 -0.30 -8.80 -8.63
N GLY A 59 -0.07 -9.68 -7.65
CA GLY A 59 -0.19 -11.14 -7.81
C GLY A 59 -1.61 -11.61 -8.13
N THR A 60 -2.65 -10.85 -7.79
CA THR A 60 -4.05 -11.23 -8.03
C THR A 60 -4.37 -11.48 -9.49
N ILE A 61 -3.69 -10.80 -10.41
CA ILE A 61 -3.88 -10.98 -11.85
C ILE A 61 -3.46 -12.38 -12.30
N PHE A 62 -2.48 -12.98 -11.62
CA PHE A 62 -2.01 -14.34 -11.89
C PHE A 62 -2.74 -15.38 -11.05
N MET A 63 -3.09 -15.03 -9.80
CA MET A 63 -3.74 -15.91 -8.84
C MET A 63 -4.81 -15.13 -8.08
N GLY A 64 -6.06 -15.18 -8.55
CA GLY A 64 -7.16 -14.38 -8.01
C GLY A 64 -7.40 -14.54 -6.51
N TRP A 65 -7.09 -15.71 -5.93
CA TRP A 65 -7.22 -15.95 -4.49
C TRP A 65 -6.32 -15.05 -3.63
N LEU A 66 -5.23 -14.50 -4.19
CA LEU A 66 -4.34 -13.55 -3.51
C LEU A 66 -5.04 -12.22 -3.17
N LEU A 67 -6.22 -11.96 -3.75
CA LEU A 67 -6.99 -10.75 -3.45
C LEU A 67 -7.44 -10.73 -1.99
N ILE A 68 -7.84 -11.88 -1.45
CA ILE A 68 -8.28 -12.03 -0.07
C ILE A 68 -7.16 -11.64 0.91
N PRO A 69 -5.95 -12.25 0.88
CA PRO A 69 -4.87 -11.85 1.76
C PRO A 69 -4.38 -10.41 1.49
N ALA A 70 -4.47 -9.90 0.25
CA ALA A 70 -4.15 -8.49 -0.03
C ALA A 70 -5.09 -7.53 0.72
N ILE A 71 -6.40 -7.77 0.68
CA ILE A 71 -7.41 -6.97 1.38
C ILE A 71 -7.25 -7.08 2.90
N ILE A 72 -7.07 -8.30 3.42
CA ILE A 72 -6.86 -8.52 4.86
C ILE A 72 -5.57 -7.82 5.33
N GLY A 73 -4.48 -7.96 4.57
CA GLY A 73 -3.20 -7.30 4.87
C GLY A 73 -3.32 -5.78 4.86
N TYR A 74 -4.04 -5.22 3.88
CA TYR A 74 -4.36 -3.79 3.83
C TYR A 74 -5.12 -3.33 5.07
N ALA A 75 -6.21 -4.02 5.43
CA ALA A 75 -7.04 -3.67 6.58
C ALA A 75 -6.27 -3.75 7.91
N LEU A 76 -5.44 -4.78 8.09
CA LEU A 76 -4.59 -4.92 9.27
C LEU A 76 -3.55 -3.80 9.36
N LEU A 77 -2.93 -3.44 8.23
CA LEU A 77 -1.96 -2.36 8.17
C LEU A 77 -2.61 -1.01 8.46
N GLU A 78 -3.80 -0.77 7.91
CA GLU A 78 -4.59 0.43 8.18
C GLU A 78 -4.97 0.52 9.66
N ALA A 79 -5.47 -0.56 10.25
CA ALA A 79 -5.78 -0.63 11.67
C ALA A 79 -4.53 -0.36 12.53
N ALA A 80 -3.37 -0.88 12.13
CA ALA A 80 -2.10 -0.64 12.81
C ALA A 80 -1.65 0.82 12.69
N CYS A 81 -1.82 1.44 11.51
CA CYS A 81 -1.57 2.87 11.29
C CYS A 81 -2.47 3.74 12.16
N VAL A 82 -3.78 3.47 12.18
CA VAL A 82 -4.77 4.19 13.00
C VAL A 82 -4.45 4.05 14.49
N ARG A 83 -4.12 2.84 14.95
CA ARG A 83 -3.70 2.60 16.33
C ARG A 83 -2.45 3.40 16.69
N TRP A 84 -1.49 3.49 15.77
CA TRP A 84 -0.30 4.31 15.97
C TRP A 84 -0.63 5.80 16.00
N TYR A 85 -1.49 6.29 15.11
CA TYR A 85 -1.93 7.68 15.11
C TYR A 85 -2.64 8.10 16.40
N ARG A 86 -3.51 7.24 16.96
CA ARG A 86 -4.15 7.49 18.26
C ARG A 86 -3.14 7.60 19.39
N ARG A 87 -2.14 6.70 19.42
CA ARG A 87 -1.07 6.73 20.43
C ARG A 87 -0.16 7.95 20.32
N ALA A 88 -0.04 8.52 19.12
CA ALA A 88 0.74 9.71 18.86
C ALA A 88 -0.09 11.01 18.92
N GLU A 89 -1.36 10.94 19.36
CA GLU A 89 -2.30 12.07 19.48
C GLU A 89 -2.46 12.85 18.17
N LEU A 90 -2.43 12.14 17.04
CA LEU A 90 -2.55 12.72 15.70
C LEU A 90 -3.98 12.67 15.15
N ILE A 91 -4.86 11.91 15.79
CA ILE A 91 -6.30 11.78 15.52
C ILE A 91 -7.07 11.57 16.81
#